data_AF-A0A0K1Q0Y9-F1
#
_entry.id   AF-A0A0K1Q0Y9-F1
#
_cell.length_a   1.000
_cell.length_b   1.000
_cell.length_c   1.000
_cell.angle_alpha   90.00
_cell.angle_beta   90.00
_cell.angle_gamma   90.00
#
_symmetry.space_group_name_H-M   'P 1'
#
loop_
_entity.id
_entity.type
_entity.pdbx_description
1 polymer ?
#
loop_
_entity_poly.entity_id
_entity_poly.type
_entity_poly.pdbx_seq_one_letter_code
_entity_poly.pdbx_strand_id
1 'polypeptide(L)'
;MSAPYDVENPPAPEAWLAMDESERIALVEEAHRRTNSPVGQNPHAHATIHVTVENRLAAKHGPVVAAYDRFRAAGINRHTTVHALASVVARHMMDILERREDFDQETADRDFDALDPNAFKRKR
;
A
#
# COMPACT_ATOMS: atom_id res chain seq x y z
N MET A 1 6.31 -23.67 -2.45
CA MET A 1 5.16 -23.30 -1.59
C MET A 1 5.46 -21.91 -1.07
N SER A 2 4.77 -20.89 -1.60
CA SER A 2 4.95 -19.51 -1.15
C SER A 2 4.52 -19.37 0.31
N ALA A 3 5.31 -18.66 1.10
CA ALA A 3 4.95 -18.35 2.48
C ALA A 3 3.65 -17.53 2.51
N PRO A 4 2.71 -17.79 3.44
CA PRO A 4 1.45 -17.07 3.48
C PRO A 4 1.69 -15.59 3.78
N TYR A 5 1.04 -14.70 3.02
CA TYR A 5 0.98 -13.26 3.32
C TYR A 5 -0.18 -12.98 4.29
N ASP A 6 0.12 -12.21 5.34
CA ASP A 6 -0.84 -11.63 6.29
C ASP A 6 -0.76 -10.11 6.19
N VAL A 7 -1.92 -9.45 6.01
CA VAL A 7 -2.05 -8.00 5.85
C VAL A 7 -1.56 -7.23 7.08
N GLU A 8 -1.59 -7.84 8.26
CA GLU A 8 -1.05 -7.26 9.50
C GLU A 8 0.41 -7.64 9.75
N ASN A 9 0.86 -8.79 9.24
CA ASN A 9 2.20 -9.34 9.50
C ASN A 9 2.82 -9.87 8.20
N PRO A 10 3.36 -8.98 7.34
CA PRO A 10 3.97 -9.41 6.08
C PRO A 10 5.25 -10.21 6.33
N PRO A 11 5.74 -10.97 5.33
CA PRO A 11 7.07 -11.56 5.36
C PRO A 11 8.18 -10.52 5.63
N ALA A 12 9.35 -11.01 6.03
CA ALA A 12 10.54 -10.14 6.14
C ALA A 12 10.83 -9.42 4.80
N PRO A 13 11.30 -8.16 4.82
CA PRO A 13 11.53 -7.38 3.60
C PRO A 13 12.37 -8.10 2.53
N GLU A 14 13.42 -8.81 2.95
CA GLU A 14 14.31 -9.54 2.05
C GLU A 14 13.59 -10.72 1.39
N ALA A 15 12.74 -11.43 2.14
CA ALA A 15 11.93 -12.53 1.62
C ALA A 15 10.84 -12.02 0.68
N TRP A 16 10.23 -10.86 0.99
CA TRP A 16 9.24 -10.22 0.14
C TRP A 16 9.83 -9.76 -1.20
N LEU A 17 10.98 -9.07 -1.17
CA LEU A 17 11.63 -8.56 -2.37
C LEU A 17 12.26 -9.64 -3.24
N ALA A 18 12.52 -10.83 -2.69
CA ALA A 18 13.00 -12.00 -3.44
C ALA A 18 11.89 -12.71 -4.25
N MET A 19 10.61 -12.42 -3.98
CA MET A 19 9.49 -12.99 -4.72
C MET A 19 9.29 -12.30 -6.07
N ASP A 20 8.79 -13.06 -7.04
CA ASP A 20 8.29 -12.48 -8.28
C ASP A 20 7.12 -11.52 -7.98
N GLU A 21 6.95 -10.49 -8.82
CA GLU A 21 5.86 -9.54 -8.63
C GLU A 21 4.47 -10.22 -8.73
N SER A 22 4.30 -11.14 -9.68
CA SER A 22 3.07 -11.91 -9.84
C SER A 22 2.74 -12.76 -8.61
N GLU A 23 3.76 -13.31 -7.94
CA GLU A 23 3.61 -14.05 -6.69
C GLU A 23 3.15 -13.13 -5.56
N ARG A 24 3.77 -11.94 -5.41
CA ARG A 24 3.35 -10.93 -4.43
C ARG A 24 1.91 -10.50 -4.62
N ILE A 25 1.49 -10.26 -5.87
CA ILE A 25 0.12 -9.87 -6.20
C ILE A 25 -0.86 -10.99 -5.84
N ALA A 26 -0.57 -12.23 -6.22
CA ALA A 26 -1.43 -13.38 -5.90
C ALA A 26 -1.57 -13.60 -4.39
N LEU A 27 -0.48 -13.44 -3.64
CA LEU A 27 -0.49 -13.55 -2.17
C LEU A 27 -1.34 -12.47 -1.50
N VAL A 28 -1.24 -11.23 -1.97
CA VAL A 28 -2.06 -10.11 -1.48
C VAL A 28 -3.54 -10.32 -1.81
N GLU A 29 -3.86 -10.72 -3.04
CA GLU A 29 -5.23 -10.99 -3.45
C GLU A 29 -5.88 -12.08 -2.59
N GLU A 30 -5.18 -13.20 -2.39
CA GLU A 30 -5.67 -14.31 -1.57
C GLU A 30 -5.81 -13.93 -0.10
N ALA A 31 -4.90 -13.10 0.45
CA ALA A 31 -5.05 -12.60 1.81
C ALA A 31 -6.25 -11.68 1.96
N HIS A 32 -6.53 -10.81 0.99
CA HIS A 32 -7.69 -9.91 1.01
C HIS A 32 -9.02 -10.64 1.04
N ARG A 33 -9.13 -11.82 0.40
CA ARG A 33 -10.34 -12.67 0.45
C ARG A 33 -10.72 -13.10 1.86
N ARG A 34 -9.75 -13.12 2.79
CA ARG A 34 -9.97 -13.44 4.21
C ARG A 34 -10.34 -12.23 5.06
N THR A 35 -10.41 -11.04 4.45
CA THR A 35 -10.78 -9.79 5.11
C THR A 35 -12.19 -9.35 4.73
N ASN A 36 -12.81 -8.48 5.53
CA ASN A 36 -14.07 -7.82 5.18
C ASN A 36 -13.85 -6.48 4.44
N SER A 37 -12.63 -6.22 3.94
CA SER A 37 -12.31 -4.97 3.26
C SER A 37 -12.78 -4.99 1.80
N PRO A 38 -13.39 -3.91 1.30
CA PRO A 38 -13.80 -3.84 -0.09
C PRO A 38 -12.57 -3.80 -1.01
N VAL A 39 -12.56 -4.65 -2.03
CA VAL A 39 -11.52 -4.72 -3.08
C VAL A 39 -11.98 -4.12 -4.43
N GLY A 40 -13.18 -3.51 -4.44
CA GLY A 40 -13.81 -2.98 -5.65
C GLY A 40 -14.23 -4.08 -6.64
N GLN A 41 -14.29 -3.71 -7.92
CA GLN A 41 -14.70 -4.62 -9.02
C GLN A 41 -13.53 -5.45 -9.58
N ASN A 42 -12.29 -5.06 -9.30
CA ASN A 42 -11.10 -5.72 -9.81
C ASN A 42 -10.10 -5.99 -8.67
N PRO A 43 -10.19 -7.18 -8.03
CA PRO A 43 -9.29 -7.56 -6.94
C PRO A 43 -7.81 -7.55 -7.32
N HIS A 44 -7.50 -7.89 -8.58
CA HIS A 44 -6.14 -7.89 -9.09
C HIS A 44 -5.55 -6.47 -9.11
N ALA A 45 -6.30 -5.49 -9.63
CA ALA A 45 -5.86 -4.09 -9.62
C ALA A 45 -5.66 -3.57 -8.19
N HIS A 46 -6.57 -3.90 -7.26
CA HIS A 46 -6.43 -3.57 -5.85
C HIS A 46 -5.16 -4.17 -5.23
N ALA A 47 -4.88 -5.45 -5.51
CA ALA A 47 -3.68 -6.13 -5.03
C ALA A 47 -2.39 -5.52 -5.60
N THR A 48 -2.36 -5.13 -6.88
CA THR A 48 -1.22 -4.46 -7.50
C THR A 48 -0.90 -3.12 -6.82
N ILE A 49 -1.92 -2.33 -6.46
CA ILE A 49 -1.72 -1.07 -5.73
C ILE A 49 -1.16 -1.34 -4.33
N HIS A 50 -1.68 -2.36 -3.63
CA HIS A 50 -1.13 -2.82 -2.35
C HIS A 50 0.36 -3.20 -2.48
N VAL A 51 0.69 -4.05 -3.45
CA VAL A 51 2.08 -4.51 -3.68
C VAL A 51 3.01 -3.33 -3.95
N THR A 52 2.55 -2.28 -4.64
CA THR A 52 3.35 -1.06 -4.85
C THR A 52 3.77 -0.41 -3.53
N VAL A 53 2.86 -0.34 -2.54
CA VAL A 53 3.17 0.19 -1.21
C VAL A 53 4.07 -0.78 -0.43
N GLU A 54 3.76 -2.07 -0.43
CA GLU A 54 4.55 -3.09 0.26
C GLU A 54 6.00 -3.13 -0.24
N ASN A 55 6.21 -3.02 -1.54
CA ASN A 55 7.53 -2.94 -2.15
C ASN A 55 8.31 -1.72 -1.65
N ARG A 56 7.65 -0.55 -1.56
CA ARG A 56 8.29 0.67 -1.06
C ARG A 56 8.62 0.59 0.44
N LEU A 57 7.77 -0.06 1.24
CA LEU A 57 8.06 -0.33 2.66
C LEU A 57 9.24 -1.28 2.81
N ALA A 58 9.23 -2.40 2.07
CA ALA A 58 10.30 -3.39 2.10
C ALA A 58 11.64 -2.80 1.62
N ALA A 59 11.61 -1.94 0.60
CA ALA A 59 12.78 -1.22 0.08
C ALA A 59 13.20 -0.02 0.94
N LYS A 60 12.54 0.23 2.08
CA LYS A 60 12.84 1.34 3.01
C LYS A 60 12.79 2.71 2.35
N HIS A 61 11.83 2.91 1.44
CA HIS A 61 11.62 4.19 0.78
C HIS A 61 11.20 5.26 1.79
N GLY A 62 12.08 6.23 2.05
CA GLY A 62 12.00 7.17 3.19
C GLY A 62 10.63 7.81 3.42
N PRO A 63 10.05 8.53 2.44
CA PRO A 63 8.74 9.16 2.57
C PRO A 63 7.60 8.19 2.90
N VAL A 64 7.64 6.98 2.34
CA VAL A 64 6.60 5.96 2.58
C VAL A 64 6.75 5.35 3.98
N VAL A 65 7.98 5.09 4.43
CA VAL A 65 8.27 4.62 5.79
C VAL A 65 7.87 5.68 6.83
N ALA A 66 8.22 6.94 6.60
CA ALA A 66 7.87 8.04 7.50
C ALA A 66 6.35 8.20 7.64
N ALA A 67 5.61 8.16 6.53
CA ALA A 67 4.15 8.20 6.54
C ALA A 67 3.56 6.97 7.25
N TYR A 68 4.11 5.78 6.98
CA TYR A 68 3.70 4.54 7.65
C TYR A 68 3.87 4.64 9.18
N ASP A 69 5.05 5.03 9.66
CA ASP A 69 5.35 5.15 11.08
C ASP A 69 4.44 6.18 11.76
N ARG A 70 4.18 7.32 11.10
CA ARG A 70 3.23 8.32 11.59
C ARG A 70 1.81 7.76 11.76
N PHE A 71 1.33 6.97 10.79
CA PHE A 71 0.03 6.33 10.87
C PHE A 71 -0.03 5.28 11.99
N ARG A 72 1.02 4.48 12.15
CA ARG A 72 1.14 3.48 13.22
C ARG A 72 1.17 4.16 14.60
N ALA A 73 1.92 5.24 14.75
CA ALA A 73 1.95 6.05 15.98
C ALA A 73 0.59 6.69 16.31
N ALA A 74 -0.23 6.98 15.30
CA ALA A 74 -1.60 7.45 15.47
C ALA A 74 -2.61 6.34 15.84
N GLY A 75 -2.15 5.09 16.01
CA GLY A 75 -2.97 3.94 16.42
C GLY A 75 -3.73 3.26 15.29
N ILE A 76 -3.39 3.54 14.03
CA ILE A 76 -4.05 2.95 12.86
C ILE A 76 -3.43 1.57 12.57
N ASN A 77 -4.27 0.54 12.37
CA ASN A 77 -3.79 -0.82 12.07
C ASN A 77 -3.02 -0.88 10.73
N ARG A 78 -2.14 -1.87 10.57
CA ARG A 78 -1.21 -1.91 9.44
C ARG A 78 -1.97 -1.96 8.12
N HIS A 79 -3.00 -2.80 8.05
CA HIS A 79 -3.79 -2.96 6.84
C HIS A 79 -4.45 -1.64 6.40
N THR A 80 -5.00 -0.87 7.34
CA THR A 80 -5.59 0.45 7.07
C THR A 80 -4.53 1.48 6.70
N THR A 81 -3.34 1.42 7.32
CA THR A 81 -2.21 2.26 6.91
C THR A 81 -1.80 1.99 5.47
N VAL A 82 -1.69 0.73 5.06
CA VAL A 82 -1.39 0.38 3.66
C VAL A 82 -2.47 0.90 2.72
N HIS A 83 -3.75 0.79 3.07
CA HIS A 83 -4.83 1.41 2.30
C HIS A 83 -4.70 2.93 2.17
N ALA A 84 -4.30 3.60 3.26
CA ALA A 84 -4.10 5.05 3.23
C ALA A 84 -2.98 5.44 2.26
N LEU A 85 -1.83 4.76 2.32
CA LEU A 85 -0.71 5.00 1.42
C LEU A 85 -1.05 4.61 -0.03
N ALA A 86 -1.81 3.53 -0.22
CA ALA A 86 -2.32 3.09 -1.52
C ALA A 86 -3.22 4.14 -2.18
N SER A 87 -3.94 4.95 -1.39
CA SER A 87 -4.75 6.05 -1.93
C SER A 87 -3.92 7.12 -2.64
N VAL A 88 -2.69 7.38 -2.17
CA VAL A 88 -1.74 8.30 -2.83
C VAL A 88 -1.29 7.70 -4.15
N VAL A 89 -0.88 6.43 -4.16
CA VAL A 89 -0.49 5.71 -5.39
C VAL A 89 -1.62 5.75 -6.42
N ALA A 90 -2.84 5.42 -6.00
CA ALA A 90 -4.00 5.40 -6.88
C ALA A 90 -4.30 6.78 -7.47
N ARG A 91 -4.23 7.87 -6.68
CA ARG A 91 -4.41 9.24 -7.20
C ARG A 91 -3.40 9.58 -8.30
N HIS A 92 -2.11 9.34 -8.06
CA HIS A 92 -1.09 9.64 -9.07
C HIS A 92 -1.27 8.80 -10.34
N MET A 93 -1.64 7.52 -10.22
CA MET A 93 -1.96 6.70 -11.38
C MET A 93 -3.13 7.28 -12.18
N MET A 94 -4.18 7.76 -11.51
CA MET A 94 -5.33 8.38 -12.17
C MET A 94 -4.96 9.72 -12.82
N ASP A 95 -4.16 10.56 -12.17
CA ASP A 95 -3.70 11.83 -12.74
C ASP A 95 -2.89 11.60 -14.03
N ILE A 96 -2.00 10.59 -14.06
CA ILE A 96 -1.27 10.19 -15.27
C ILE A 96 -2.23 9.77 -16.38
N LEU A 97 -3.22 8.91 -16.07
CA LEU A 97 -4.13 8.35 -17.08
C LEU A 97 -5.13 9.38 -17.62
N GLU A 98 -5.67 10.23 -16.75
CA GLU A 98 -6.72 11.19 -17.10
C GLU A 98 -6.15 12.51 -17.64
N ARG A 99 -5.07 13.00 -17.03
CA ARG A 99 -4.49 14.32 -17.36
C ARG A 99 -3.28 14.23 -18.28
N ARG A 100 -2.78 13.02 -18.54
CA ARG A 100 -1.58 12.76 -19.35
C ARG A 100 -0.35 13.50 -18.78
N GLU A 101 -0.31 13.63 -17.47
CA GLU A 101 0.85 14.15 -16.73
C GLU A 101 1.93 13.07 -16.63
N ASP A 102 3.20 13.48 -16.63
CA ASP A 102 4.30 12.57 -16.33
C ASP A 102 4.33 12.25 -14.82
N PHE A 103 4.79 11.06 -14.46
CA PHE A 103 4.97 10.71 -13.05
C PHE A 103 6.11 11.55 -12.44
N ASP A 104 5.79 12.28 -11.36
CA ASP A 104 6.75 13.02 -10.55
C ASP A 104 6.89 12.41 -9.15
N GLN A 105 8.06 11.83 -8.88
CA GLN A 105 8.39 11.22 -7.59
C GLN A 105 8.42 12.25 -6.45
N GLU A 106 8.90 13.48 -6.68
CA GLU A 106 8.99 14.49 -5.62
C GLU A 106 7.61 14.97 -5.17
N THR A 107 6.68 15.10 -6.11
CA THR A 107 5.27 15.36 -5.79
C THR A 107 4.65 14.19 -5.03
N ALA A 108 4.88 12.95 -5.46
CA ALA A 108 4.38 11.78 -4.75
C ALA A 108 4.91 11.68 -3.31
N ASP A 109 6.18 12.00 -3.09
CA ASP A 109 6.82 12.01 -1.78
C ASP A 109 6.21 13.06 -0.84
N ARG A 110 5.95 14.27 -1.38
CA ARG A 110 5.22 15.31 -0.65
C ARG A 110 3.79 14.88 -0.31
N ASP A 111 3.13 14.15 -1.20
CA ASP A 111 1.76 13.68 -0.97
C ASP A 111 1.67 12.58 0.09
N PHE A 112 2.70 11.73 0.24
CA PHE A 112 2.80 10.83 1.41
C PHE A 112 2.96 11.62 2.71
N ASP A 113 3.81 12.65 2.71
CA ASP A 113 4.02 13.49 3.89
C ASP A 113 2.78 14.33 4.22
N ALA A 114 1.99 14.76 3.24
CA ALA A 114 0.76 15.51 3.46
C ALA A 114 -0.42 14.64 3.97
N LEU A 115 -0.32 13.30 3.90
CA LEU A 115 -1.42 12.41 4.23
C LEU A 115 -1.77 12.42 5.73
N ASP A 116 -2.96 12.90 6.09
CA ASP A 116 -3.41 13.01 7.49
C ASP A 116 -3.94 11.68 8.05
N PRO A 117 -3.32 11.11 9.10
CA PRO A 117 -3.83 9.91 9.78
C PRO A 117 -5.27 10.05 10.29
N ASN A 118 -5.71 11.25 10.69
CA ASN A 118 -7.04 11.44 11.26
C ASN A 118 -8.17 11.16 10.25
N ALA A 119 -7.92 11.32 8.94
CA ALA A 119 -8.87 10.97 7.89
C ALA A 119 -9.16 9.45 7.83
N PHE A 120 -8.28 8.62 8.41
CA PHE A 120 -8.37 7.16 8.39
C PHE A 120 -8.68 6.54 9.76
N LYS A 121 -8.86 7.36 10.81
CA LYS A 121 -9.34 6.85 12.10
C LYS A 121 -10.80 6.44 11.97
N ARG A 122 -11.12 5.18 12.32
CA ARG A 122 -12.51 4.77 12.52
C ARG A 122 -13.15 5.64 13.60
N LYS A 123 -14.25 6.32 13.26
CA LYS A 123 -15.11 6.94 14.28
C LYS A 123 -15.66 5.80 15.15
N ARG A 124 -15.40 5.89 16.47
CA ARG A 124 -16.01 4.99 17.45
C ARG A 124 -17.51 5.25 17.56
#